data_AF-A0A6J7FPP9-F1
#
_entry.id   AF-A0A6J7FPP9-F1
#
_cell.length_a   1.000
_cell.length_b   1.000
_cell.length_c   1.000
_cell.angle_alpha   90.00
_cell.angle_beta   90.00
_cell.angle_gamma   90.00
#
_symmetry.space_group_name_H-M   'P 1'
#
loop_
_entity.id
_entity.type
_entity.pdbx_description
1 polymer ?
#
loop_
_entity_poly.entity_id
_entity_poly.type
_entity_poly.pdbx_seq_one_letter_code
_entity_poly.pdbx_strand_id
1 'polypeptide(L)'
;MTLYHAPALTYGRPDLFVDLFSVPATITQHQLENQATTVLAWLIDRSPVLGQAITRMFAGDLVRSRIAVGARTQVSLPKPGGGALHPDLSICGADPAFQILVEVKIDSEFHAYPEFGDRLQPDVYRHLWESPTVGDAEIRLVGTLTRTGSRGSVDQATLTARDVSWSELRDVIDSLHDAVEPDIALVASAFVDVIDNRIAPKAIPPADHAAFFALHKSALDRVATSLGYQFGAGGPVKQIAGAAYFGRRIRIDDAGGQPLYLRCYLTPAGTRLNLPGAPDSLVVAPERDPNGTLEDAAAAAFAAAGFTRTKDIAGYWLHRRLWPLDRLDPQRAAEEAAEGLRAGGLLVDRDAASADPS
;
A
#
# COMPACT_ATOMS: atom_id res chain seq x y z
N MET A 1 18.24 27.91 7.34
CA MET A 1 16.94 27.68 6.68
C MET A 1 16.03 27.10 7.75
N THR A 2 14.91 27.75 8.07
CA THR A 2 14.00 27.33 9.15
C THR A 2 13.10 26.20 8.66
N LEU A 3 12.91 25.17 9.48
CA LEU A 3 12.07 24.02 9.14
C LEU A 3 10.57 24.33 9.28
N TYR A 4 10.22 25.18 10.25
CA TYR A 4 8.87 25.66 10.49
C TYR A 4 8.46 26.75 9.50
N HIS A 5 7.19 26.71 9.10
CA HIS A 5 6.59 27.69 8.20
C HIS A 5 5.19 28.07 8.67
N ALA A 6 4.94 29.38 8.73
CA ALA A 6 3.66 29.93 9.13
C ALA A 6 2.61 29.72 8.02
N PRO A 7 1.46 29.07 8.30
CA PRO A 7 0.40 28.81 7.32
C PRO A 7 -0.16 30.06 6.63
N ALA A 8 -0.05 31.23 7.27
CA ALA A 8 -0.53 32.50 6.74
C ALA A 8 0.34 33.08 5.60
N LEU A 9 1.54 32.55 5.36
CA LEU A 9 2.47 33.05 4.35
C LEU A 9 2.14 32.49 2.95
N THR A 10 2.31 33.33 1.92
CA THR A 10 2.06 32.99 0.50
C THR A 10 3.23 32.18 -0.08
N TYR A 11 3.44 30.95 0.39
CA TYR A 11 4.32 29.99 -0.31
C TYR A 11 3.51 29.20 -1.35
N GLY A 12 4.20 28.37 -2.14
CA GLY A 12 3.55 27.40 -3.04
C GLY A 12 2.67 26.47 -2.23
N ARG A 13 1.39 26.82 -2.10
CA ARG A 13 0.38 25.96 -1.49
C ARG A 13 0.24 24.70 -2.32
N PRO A 14 -0.12 23.55 -1.70
CA PRO A 14 -0.43 22.36 -2.46
C PRO A 14 -1.41 22.68 -3.58
N ASP A 15 -1.07 22.26 -4.79
CA ASP A 15 -1.88 22.41 -6.00
C ASP A 15 -2.08 21.01 -6.57
N LEU A 16 -3.32 20.51 -6.51
CA LEU A 16 -3.62 19.16 -6.98
C LEU A 16 -3.21 18.92 -8.43
N PHE A 17 -3.32 19.93 -9.31
CA PHE A 17 -3.04 19.75 -10.72
C PHE A 17 -1.54 19.76 -11.02
N VAL A 18 -0.76 20.61 -10.34
CA VAL A 18 0.69 20.62 -10.51
C VAL A 18 1.32 19.42 -9.78
N ASP A 19 0.90 19.17 -8.55
CA ASP A 19 1.60 18.25 -7.65
C ASP A 19 1.29 16.77 -7.95
N LEU A 20 0.09 16.44 -8.44
CA LEU A 20 -0.25 15.04 -8.82
C LEU A 20 0.45 14.58 -10.10
N PHE A 21 0.89 15.52 -10.95
CA PHE A 21 1.47 15.24 -12.26
C PHE A 21 2.96 15.59 -12.38
N SER A 22 3.55 16.26 -11.38
CA SER A 22 4.94 16.71 -11.43
C SER A 22 5.97 15.62 -11.14
N VAL A 23 5.59 14.55 -10.42
CA VAL A 23 6.50 13.46 -10.04
C VAL A 23 6.20 12.20 -10.87
N PRO A 24 7.07 11.81 -11.83
CA PRO A 24 6.87 10.60 -12.61
C PRO A 24 7.01 9.35 -11.72
N ALA A 25 6.22 8.31 -11.99
CA ALA A 25 6.41 7.03 -11.31
C ALA A 25 7.76 6.43 -11.66
N THR A 26 8.53 6.03 -10.64
CA THR A 26 9.77 5.27 -10.83
C THR A 26 9.75 4.03 -9.93
N ILE A 27 10.68 3.10 -10.14
CA ILE A 27 10.81 1.87 -9.33
C ILE A 27 11.07 2.20 -7.85
N THR A 28 11.65 3.38 -7.56
CA THR A 28 11.96 3.84 -6.20
C THR A 28 10.98 4.90 -5.68
N GLN A 29 10.01 5.33 -6.51
CA GLN A 29 9.00 6.32 -6.13
C GLN A 29 7.62 5.68 -6.12
N HIS A 30 7.08 5.54 -4.92
CA HIS A 30 5.75 4.98 -4.71
C HIS A 30 4.69 6.03 -5.06
N GLN A 31 4.26 6.05 -6.32
CA GLN A 31 3.38 7.09 -6.85
C GLN A 31 2.10 7.27 -6.03
N LEU A 32 1.49 6.17 -5.58
CA LEU A 32 0.29 6.22 -4.74
C LEU A 32 0.55 6.90 -3.39
N GLU A 33 1.73 6.69 -2.78
CA GLU A 33 2.14 7.37 -1.54
C GLU A 33 2.26 8.87 -1.77
N ASN A 34 3.00 9.27 -2.81
CA ASN A 34 3.19 10.68 -3.14
C ASN A 34 1.85 11.39 -3.44
N GLN A 35 0.98 10.76 -4.23
CA GLN A 35 -0.33 11.31 -4.57
C GLN A 35 -1.23 11.44 -3.35
N ALA A 36 -1.28 10.40 -2.50
CA ALA A 36 -2.07 10.43 -1.27
C ALA A 36 -1.58 11.50 -0.29
N THR A 37 -0.26 11.65 -0.14
CA THR A 37 0.38 12.71 0.65
C THR A 37 0.02 14.10 0.13
N THR A 38 0.06 14.31 -1.20
CA THR A 38 -0.34 15.59 -1.82
C THR A 38 -1.80 15.92 -1.58
N VAL A 39 -2.72 14.96 -1.80
CA VAL A 39 -4.16 15.17 -1.55
C VAL A 39 -4.41 15.47 -0.08
N LEU A 40 -3.75 14.75 0.83
CA LEU A 40 -3.86 14.98 2.26
C LEU A 40 -3.35 16.38 2.66
N ALA A 41 -2.19 16.81 2.15
CA ALA A 41 -1.68 18.16 2.37
C ALA A 41 -2.66 19.22 1.88
N TRP A 42 -3.24 19.03 0.69
CA TRP A 42 -4.24 19.93 0.13
C TRP A 42 -5.51 20.00 0.99
N LEU A 43 -6.06 18.87 1.43
CA LEU A 43 -7.26 18.83 2.28
C LEU A 43 -7.03 19.56 3.61
N ILE A 44 -5.87 19.36 4.24
CA ILE A 44 -5.50 20.03 5.49
C ILE A 44 -5.33 21.54 5.29
N ASP A 45 -4.71 21.97 4.19
CA ASP A 45 -4.48 23.39 3.88
C ASP A 45 -5.76 24.14 3.49
N ARG A 46 -6.67 23.47 2.78
CA ARG A 46 -7.90 24.11 2.24
C ARG A 46 -9.10 24.06 3.18
N SER A 47 -9.15 23.12 4.11
CA SER A 47 -10.27 23.01 5.07
C SER A 47 -9.77 23.16 6.50
N PRO A 48 -10.07 24.29 7.17
CA PRO A 48 -9.75 24.46 8.58
C PRO A 48 -10.34 23.37 9.48
N VAL A 49 -11.53 22.86 9.13
CA VAL A 49 -12.23 21.80 9.87
C VAL A 49 -11.48 20.47 9.75
N LEU A 50 -11.13 20.05 8.53
CA LEU A 50 -10.34 18.84 8.31
C LEU A 50 -8.93 19.00 8.89
N GLY A 51 -8.27 20.13 8.64
CA GLY A 51 -6.92 20.39 9.14
C GLY A 51 -6.84 20.31 10.67
N GLN A 52 -7.83 20.85 11.38
CA GLN A 52 -7.94 20.72 12.83
C GLN A 52 -8.21 19.27 13.26
N ALA A 53 -9.15 18.58 12.62
CA ALA A 53 -9.50 17.21 12.99
C ALA A 53 -8.31 16.25 12.79
N ILE A 54 -7.64 16.33 11.64
CA ILE A 54 -6.47 15.53 11.29
C ILE A 54 -5.30 15.86 12.22
N THR A 55 -5.04 17.14 12.52
CA THR A 55 -4.00 17.53 13.48
C THR A 55 -4.22 16.86 14.85
N ARG A 56 -5.46 16.81 15.34
CA ARG A 56 -5.78 16.15 16.62
C ARG A 56 -5.58 14.64 16.58
N MET A 57 -5.70 14.00 15.42
CA MET A 57 -5.38 12.57 15.31
C MET A 57 -3.91 12.30 15.67
N PHE A 58 -3.00 13.18 15.24
CA PHE A 58 -1.56 13.03 15.48
C PHE A 58 -1.10 13.60 16.81
N ALA A 59 -1.61 14.77 17.21
CA ALA A 59 -1.11 15.50 18.39
C ALA A 59 -2.02 15.43 19.62
N GLY A 60 -3.21 14.83 19.50
CA GLY A 60 -4.20 14.82 20.58
C GLY A 60 -4.55 16.24 21.06
N ASP A 61 -4.66 16.38 22.38
CA ASP A 61 -5.03 17.65 23.02
C ASP A 61 -3.84 18.61 23.22
N LEU A 62 -2.62 18.24 22.78
CA LEU A 62 -1.46 19.14 22.86
C LEU A 62 -1.64 20.40 22.02
N VAL A 63 -2.44 20.32 20.95
CA VAL A 63 -2.68 21.45 20.04
C VAL A 63 -4.04 22.08 20.31
N ARG A 64 -4.06 23.41 20.48
CA ARG A 64 -5.29 24.17 20.75
C ARG A 64 -6.23 24.20 19.54
N SER A 65 -7.53 24.08 19.80
CA SER A 65 -8.61 23.94 18.81
C SER A 65 -8.91 25.15 17.91
N ARG A 66 -8.12 26.24 17.98
CA ARG A 66 -8.38 27.51 17.27
C ARG A 66 -7.18 28.06 16.51
N ILE A 67 -6.10 27.30 16.40
CA ILE A 67 -4.91 27.71 15.66
C ILE A 67 -5.17 27.48 14.16
N ALA A 68 -4.84 28.44 13.30
CA ALA A 68 -4.88 28.21 11.86
C ALA A 68 -3.88 27.11 11.48
N VAL A 69 -4.35 26.08 10.77
CA VAL A 69 -3.56 24.92 10.36
C VAL A 69 -3.31 24.99 8.87
N GLY A 70 -2.09 24.65 8.44
CA GLY A 70 -1.76 24.40 7.06
C GLY A 70 -0.92 23.14 6.93
N ALA A 71 -0.77 22.63 5.71
CA ALA A 71 0.11 21.52 5.42
C ALA A 71 0.83 21.67 4.09
N ARG A 72 1.93 20.94 3.95
CA ARG A 72 2.74 20.91 2.73
C ARG A 72 3.55 19.63 2.64
N THR A 73 4.05 19.38 1.44
CA THR A 73 4.95 18.27 1.12
C THR A 73 6.37 18.79 0.91
N GLN A 74 7.32 17.87 0.64
CA GLN A 74 8.70 18.21 0.25
C GLN A 74 9.45 19.11 1.25
N VAL A 75 9.18 18.93 2.54
CA VAL A 75 9.93 19.63 3.58
C VAL A 75 11.37 19.12 3.59
N SER A 76 12.33 19.98 3.94
CA SER A 76 13.75 19.63 3.97
C SER A 76 14.24 19.72 5.41
N LEU A 77 14.62 18.58 5.98
CA LEU A 77 15.23 18.44 7.29
C LEU A 77 16.75 18.21 7.10
N PRO A 78 17.60 19.20 7.42
CA PRO A 78 19.04 19.10 7.17
C PRO A 78 19.70 17.92 7.90
N LYS A 79 20.64 17.25 7.23
CA LYS A 79 21.46 16.18 7.83
C LYS A 79 22.84 16.69 8.25
N PRO A 80 23.39 16.22 9.40
CA PRO A 80 24.82 16.34 9.68
C PRO A 80 25.64 15.69 8.56
N GLY A 81 26.70 16.36 8.10
CA GLY A 81 27.55 15.85 7.00
C GLY A 81 27.08 16.21 5.58
N GLY A 82 25.95 16.90 5.44
CA GLY A 82 25.45 17.42 4.16
C GLY A 82 24.21 16.69 3.65
N GLY A 83 23.45 17.37 2.78
CA GLY A 83 22.16 16.88 2.27
C GLY A 83 20.99 17.13 3.23
N ALA A 84 19.84 16.52 2.91
CA ALA A 84 18.60 16.65 3.67
C ALA A 84 17.79 15.35 3.65
N LEU A 85 16.94 15.21 4.66
CA LEU A 85 15.81 14.30 4.68
C LEU A 85 14.55 15.02 4.24
N HIS A 86 13.64 14.27 3.64
CA HIS A 86 12.39 14.80 3.14
C HIS A 86 11.22 14.08 3.78
N PRO A 87 10.72 14.54 4.94
CA PRO A 87 9.45 14.06 5.48
C PRO A 87 8.34 14.27 4.45
N ASP A 88 7.50 13.25 4.28
CA ASP A 88 6.45 13.26 3.26
C ASP A 88 5.46 14.42 3.45
N LEU A 89 5.01 14.62 4.69
CA LEU A 89 4.04 15.64 5.07
C LEU A 89 4.53 16.46 6.27
N SER A 90 4.28 17.76 6.22
CA SER A 90 4.42 18.64 7.38
C SER A 90 3.14 19.42 7.62
N ILE A 91 2.60 19.31 8.83
CA ILE A 91 1.42 20.04 9.30
C ILE A 91 1.91 21.13 10.26
N CYS A 92 1.54 22.38 10.00
CA CYS A 92 1.99 23.54 10.77
C CYS A 92 0.79 24.29 11.36
N GLY A 93 0.94 24.76 12.60
CA GLY A 93 0.07 25.78 13.19
C GLY A 93 0.62 27.18 13.00
N ALA A 94 -0.23 28.21 12.97
CA ALA A 94 0.20 29.61 12.98
C ALA A 94 1.02 30.00 14.22
N ASP A 95 1.76 31.11 14.11
CA ASP A 95 2.57 31.72 15.18
C ASP A 95 3.51 30.74 15.91
N PRO A 96 4.46 30.15 15.18
CA PRO A 96 5.17 28.90 15.52
C PRO A 96 4.53 27.92 16.51
N ALA A 97 3.21 27.83 16.63
CA ALA A 97 2.61 27.12 17.76
C ALA A 97 2.90 25.61 17.73
N PHE A 98 2.88 25.00 16.54
CA PHE A 98 3.27 23.61 16.38
C PHE A 98 3.74 23.28 14.96
N GLN A 99 4.52 22.20 14.85
CA GLN A 99 4.81 21.50 13.61
C GLN A 99 4.85 20.00 13.85
N ILE A 100 4.15 19.26 12.99
CA ILE A 100 4.12 17.80 12.98
C ILE A 100 4.74 17.36 11.65
N LEU A 101 5.79 16.54 11.71
CA LEU A 101 6.28 15.80 10.56
C LEU A 101 5.61 14.44 10.53
N VAL A 102 5.06 14.06 9.38
CA VAL A 102 4.39 12.78 9.20
C VAL A 102 5.05 12.04 8.06
N GLU A 103 5.56 10.86 8.37
CA GLU A 103 6.01 9.91 7.35
C GLU A 103 4.82 9.08 6.88
N VAL A 104 4.57 9.03 5.57
CA VAL A 104 3.40 8.41 4.97
C VAL A 104 3.83 7.10 4.29
N LYS A 105 3.17 6.00 4.66
CA LYS A 105 3.44 4.68 4.08
C LYS A 105 2.15 3.99 3.64
N ILE A 106 2.19 3.47 2.43
CA ILE A 106 1.18 2.62 1.83
C ILE A 106 1.84 1.29 1.51
N ASP A 107 2.78 1.26 0.57
CA ASP A 107 3.43 0.06 0.05
C ASP A 107 4.91 -0.04 0.42
N SER A 108 5.56 1.08 0.72
CA SER A 108 6.97 1.10 1.08
C SER A 108 7.17 0.73 2.55
N GLU A 109 8.30 0.07 2.82
CA GLU A 109 8.80 -0.05 4.19
C GLU A 109 9.49 1.26 4.59
N PHE A 110 9.59 1.52 5.90
CA PHE A 110 10.39 2.63 6.38
C PHE A 110 11.86 2.40 6.03
N HIS A 111 12.51 3.44 5.52
CA HIS A 111 13.93 3.39 5.30
C HIS A 111 14.68 3.30 6.63
N ALA A 112 15.65 2.38 6.72
CA ALA A 112 16.59 2.30 7.83
C ALA A 112 17.86 3.07 7.46
N TYR A 113 18.38 3.89 8.38
CA TYR A 113 19.60 4.66 8.17
C TYR A 113 20.75 4.12 9.05
N PRO A 114 21.68 3.33 8.48
CA PRO A 114 22.80 2.76 9.23
C PRO A 114 23.69 3.82 9.89
N GLU A 115 23.83 4.99 9.27
CA GLU A 115 24.63 6.09 9.82
C GLU A 115 24.05 6.69 11.11
N PHE A 116 22.79 6.37 11.44
CA PHE A 116 22.13 6.73 12.69
C PHE A 116 21.90 5.52 13.61
N GLY A 117 22.67 4.43 13.43
CA GLY A 117 22.57 3.22 14.23
C GLY A 117 21.36 2.36 13.87
N ASP A 118 21.12 2.19 12.56
CA ASP A 118 20.00 1.43 11.98
C ASP A 118 18.60 1.93 12.40
N ARG A 119 18.51 3.21 12.78
CA ARG A 119 17.23 3.85 13.11
C ARG A 119 16.33 3.92 11.88
N LEU A 120 15.03 3.72 12.11
CA LEU A 120 14.03 3.96 11.09
C LEU A 120 13.84 5.46 10.86
N GLN A 121 13.40 5.81 9.65
CA GLN A 121 13.23 7.19 9.19
C GLN A 121 12.52 8.14 10.18
N PRO A 122 11.38 7.79 10.81
CA PRO A 122 10.75 8.67 11.82
C PRO A 122 11.63 8.92 13.05
N ASP A 123 12.42 7.93 13.46
CA ASP A 123 13.33 8.05 14.62
C ASP A 123 14.52 8.95 14.29
N VAL A 124 14.98 8.91 13.04
CA VAL A 124 16.00 9.84 12.56
C VAL A 124 15.46 11.26 12.54
N TYR A 125 14.21 11.48 12.14
CA TYR A 125 13.61 12.83 12.18
C TYR A 125 13.56 13.38 13.59
N ARG A 126 13.13 12.57 14.55
CA ARG A 126 13.13 12.94 15.97
C ARG A 126 14.54 13.28 16.43
N HIS A 127 15.51 12.40 16.17
CA HIS A 127 16.91 12.61 16.54
C HIS A 127 17.49 13.91 15.98
N LEU A 128 17.28 14.19 14.69
CA LEU A 128 17.78 15.41 14.05
C LEU A 128 17.08 16.67 14.56
N TRP A 129 15.89 16.55 15.12
CA TRP A 129 15.09 17.67 15.59
C TRP A 129 15.07 17.84 17.12
N GLU A 130 15.81 17.02 17.86
CA GLU A 130 15.94 17.11 19.33
C GLU A 130 16.38 18.50 19.79
N SER A 131 17.33 19.10 19.07
CA SER A 131 17.87 20.43 19.39
C SER A 131 17.10 21.54 18.66
N PRO A 132 16.29 22.35 19.35
CA PRO A 132 15.56 23.44 18.71
C PRO A 132 16.51 24.51 18.17
N THR A 133 16.19 25.02 16.99
CA THR A 133 16.86 26.15 16.36
C THR A 133 15.96 27.38 16.35
N VAL A 134 16.56 28.56 16.11
CA VAL A 134 15.80 29.81 16.00
C VAL A 134 14.80 29.70 14.85
N GLY A 135 13.52 29.90 15.17
CA GLY A 135 12.42 29.85 14.21
C GLY A 135 11.70 28.50 14.13
N ASP A 136 12.11 27.50 14.91
CA ASP A 136 11.34 26.25 15.07
C ASP A 136 10.03 26.47 15.83
N ALA A 137 9.09 25.54 15.65
CA ALA A 137 7.82 25.54 16.37
C ALA A 137 7.99 25.24 17.87
N GLU A 138 7.07 25.76 18.69
CA GLU A 138 7.00 25.51 20.14
C GLU A 138 6.74 24.03 20.44
N ILE A 139 5.77 23.44 19.74
CA ILE A 139 5.46 22.01 19.79
C ILE A 139 5.98 21.35 18.52
N ARG A 140 6.81 20.31 18.68
CA ARG A 140 7.41 19.56 17.57
C ARG A 140 7.13 18.09 17.77
N LEU A 141 6.55 17.45 16.77
CA LEU A 141 6.17 16.05 16.84
C LEU A 141 6.49 15.35 15.51
N VAL A 142 6.79 14.07 15.60
CA VAL A 142 6.98 13.19 14.45
C VAL A 142 6.08 11.97 14.64
N GLY A 143 5.23 11.72 13.65
CA GLY A 143 4.34 10.55 13.62
C GLY A 143 4.39 9.85 12.27
N THR A 144 3.59 8.80 12.14
CA THR A 144 3.46 8.07 10.88
C THR A 144 2.00 7.90 10.48
N LEU A 145 1.74 7.83 9.17
CA LEU A 145 0.47 7.42 8.61
C LEU A 145 0.68 6.11 7.87
N THR A 146 0.15 5.01 8.40
CA THR A 146 0.37 3.65 7.86
C THR A 146 -0.96 2.89 7.74
N ARG A 147 -0.95 1.68 7.16
CA ARG A 147 -2.17 0.86 7.05
C ARG A 147 -2.75 0.47 8.41
N THR A 148 -1.89 0.18 9.38
CA THR A 148 -2.30 -0.31 10.70
C THR A 148 -2.35 0.79 11.74
N GLY A 149 -1.55 1.85 11.58
CA GLY A 149 -1.26 2.80 12.65
C GLY A 149 -0.60 2.10 13.85
N SER A 150 -0.54 2.82 14.96
CA SER A 150 -0.17 2.28 16.28
C SER A 150 -0.97 2.98 17.37
N ARG A 151 -1.17 2.29 18.51
CA ARG A 151 -1.82 2.89 19.69
C ARG A 151 -0.84 3.68 20.57
N GLY A 152 0.29 4.11 20.02
CA GLY A 152 1.25 4.92 20.75
C GLY A 152 0.61 6.20 21.29
N SER A 153 1.01 6.60 22.50
CA SER A 153 0.61 7.88 23.08
C SER A 153 1.49 9.00 22.52
N VAL A 154 0.89 10.18 22.35
CA VAL A 154 1.62 11.40 22.02
C VAL A 154 2.53 11.77 23.20
N ASP A 155 3.79 12.10 22.91
CA ASP A 155 4.78 12.51 23.91
C ASP A 155 5.68 13.62 23.36
N GLN A 156 5.48 14.84 23.89
CA GLN A 156 6.25 16.00 23.48
C GLN A 156 7.72 15.91 23.91
N ALA A 157 8.05 15.24 25.02
CA ALA A 157 9.43 15.15 25.50
C ALA A 157 10.31 14.33 24.54
N THR A 158 9.72 13.34 23.88
CA THR A 158 10.38 12.50 22.88
C THR A 158 10.04 12.89 21.44
N LEU A 159 9.37 14.03 21.23
CA LEU A 159 8.90 14.52 19.93
C LEU A 159 8.01 13.49 19.18
N THR A 160 7.25 12.70 19.91
CA THR A 160 6.45 11.58 19.36
C THR A 160 5.01 12.01 19.14
N ALA A 161 4.57 12.06 17.89
CA ALA A 161 3.15 12.09 17.53
C ALA A 161 2.59 10.66 17.50
N ARG A 162 1.26 10.55 17.48
CA ARG A 162 0.60 9.26 17.31
C ARG A 162 0.81 8.71 15.91
N ASP A 163 0.97 7.40 15.78
CA ASP A 163 0.90 6.71 14.49
C ASP A 163 -0.57 6.45 14.12
N VAL A 164 -1.03 7.11 13.06
CA VAL A 164 -2.41 7.07 12.61
C VAL A 164 -2.57 6.01 11.54
N SER A 165 -3.69 5.28 11.55
CA SER A 165 -4.01 4.38 10.45
C SER A 165 -4.76 5.09 9.31
N TRP A 166 -4.59 4.60 8.08
CA TRP A 166 -5.37 5.07 6.92
C TRP A 166 -6.89 4.92 7.13
N SER A 167 -7.34 3.87 7.83
CA SER A 167 -8.76 3.69 8.14
C SER A 167 -9.28 4.75 9.11
N GLU A 168 -8.49 5.13 10.12
CA GLU A 168 -8.85 6.19 11.06
C GLU A 168 -8.92 7.55 10.35
N LEU A 169 -7.97 7.83 9.46
CA LEU A 169 -7.97 9.06 8.66
C LEU A 169 -9.21 9.12 7.76
N ARG A 170 -9.51 8.01 7.09
CA ARG A 170 -10.70 7.84 6.26
C ARG A 170 -11.98 8.13 7.05
N ASP A 171 -12.13 7.54 8.24
CA ASP A 171 -13.33 7.74 9.07
C ASP A 171 -13.48 9.21 9.51
N VAL A 172 -12.36 9.89 9.82
CA VAL A 172 -12.39 11.34 10.14
C VAL A 172 -12.82 12.17 8.94
N ILE A 173 -12.26 11.92 7.76
CA ILE A 173 -12.61 12.65 6.53
C ILE A 173 -14.10 12.42 6.18
N ASP A 174 -14.55 11.16 6.21
CA ASP A 174 -15.93 10.75 5.92
C ASP A 174 -16.92 11.40 6.90
N SER A 175 -16.61 11.40 8.20
CA SER A 175 -17.48 12.00 9.23
C SER A 175 -17.66 13.51 9.11
N LEU A 176 -16.74 14.19 8.42
CA LEU A 176 -16.73 15.64 8.25
C LEU A 176 -17.14 16.07 6.84
N HIS A 177 -17.60 15.14 6.00
CA HIS A 177 -17.98 15.41 4.62
C HIS A 177 -18.99 16.56 4.49
N ASP A 178 -20.03 16.56 5.33
CA ASP A 178 -21.07 17.60 5.31
C ASP A 178 -20.64 18.93 5.97
N ALA A 179 -19.46 18.96 6.61
CA ALA A 179 -18.94 20.11 7.34
C ALA A 179 -17.93 20.94 6.54
N VAL A 180 -17.67 20.59 5.28
CA VAL A 180 -16.71 21.28 4.40
C VAL A 180 -17.39 21.85 3.16
N GLU A 181 -16.70 22.74 2.46
CA GLU A 181 -17.20 23.35 1.22
C GLU A 181 -17.40 22.28 0.11
N PRO A 182 -18.36 22.44 -0.81
CA PRO A 182 -18.70 21.39 -1.80
C PRO A 182 -17.53 20.90 -2.64
N ASP A 183 -16.64 21.79 -3.08
CA ASP A 183 -15.48 21.42 -3.90
C ASP A 183 -14.46 20.61 -3.09
N ILE A 184 -14.32 20.90 -1.80
CA ILE A 184 -13.49 20.13 -0.86
C ILE A 184 -14.15 18.78 -0.59
N ALA A 185 -15.47 18.77 -0.39
CA ALA A 185 -16.25 17.56 -0.16
C ALA A 185 -16.09 16.56 -1.32
N LEU A 186 -16.09 17.04 -2.56
CA LEU A 186 -15.84 16.23 -3.76
C LEU A 186 -14.45 15.56 -3.73
N VAL A 187 -13.40 16.32 -3.43
CA VAL A 187 -12.03 15.78 -3.32
C VAL A 187 -11.92 14.80 -2.15
N ALA A 188 -12.53 15.13 -1.01
CA ALA A 188 -12.56 14.29 0.17
C ALA A 188 -13.24 12.93 -0.11
N SER A 189 -14.40 12.92 -0.78
CA SER A 189 -15.07 11.68 -1.18
C SER A 189 -14.23 10.84 -2.14
N ALA A 190 -13.66 11.47 -3.17
CA ALA A 190 -12.78 10.75 -4.11
C ALA A 190 -11.55 10.16 -3.39
N PHE A 191 -11.03 10.86 -2.38
CA PHE A 191 -9.91 10.37 -1.59
C PHE A 191 -10.31 9.21 -0.66
N VAL A 192 -11.48 9.30 -0.01
CA VAL A 192 -12.06 8.19 0.76
C VAL A 192 -12.24 6.95 -0.12
N ASP A 193 -12.76 7.11 -1.34
CA ASP A 193 -12.88 6.01 -2.31
C ASP A 193 -11.52 5.38 -2.65
N VAL A 194 -10.48 6.20 -2.82
CA VAL A 194 -9.11 5.67 -3.05
C VAL A 194 -8.61 4.92 -1.82
N ILE A 195 -8.87 5.42 -0.60
CA ILE A 195 -8.48 4.72 0.63
C ILE A 195 -9.16 3.36 0.70
N ASP A 196 -10.48 3.32 0.52
CA ASP A 196 -11.30 2.12 0.63
C ASP A 196 -11.03 1.08 -0.47
N ASN A 197 -10.53 1.49 -1.63
CA ASN A 197 -10.33 0.59 -2.77
C ASN A 197 -8.87 0.22 -3.04
N ARG A 198 -7.90 1.04 -2.58
CA ARG A 198 -6.48 0.90 -2.97
C ARG A 198 -5.48 1.00 -1.82
N ILE A 199 -5.78 1.75 -0.75
CA ILE A 199 -4.80 2.00 0.32
C ILE A 199 -5.01 1.07 1.50
N ALA A 200 -6.21 1.11 2.09
CA ALA A 200 -6.59 0.31 3.23
C ALA A 200 -7.98 -0.31 2.99
N PRO A 201 -8.11 -1.26 2.04
CA PRO A 201 -9.40 -1.79 1.69
C PRO A 201 -10.12 -2.45 2.86
N LYS A 202 -11.40 -2.12 3.00
CA LYS A 202 -12.24 -2.67 4.07
C LYS A 202 -12.46 -4.16 3.83
N ALA A 203 -12.14 -4.97 4.83
CA ALA A 203 -12.45 -6.39 4.78
C ALA A 203 -13.97 -6.60 4.69
N ILE A 204 -14.41 -7.44 3.75
CA ILE A 204 -15.79 -7.88 3.74
C ILE A 204 -16.09 -8.70 5.01
N PRO A 205 -17.27 -8.56 5.63
CA PRO A 205 -17.64 -9.36 6.79
C PRO A 205 -17.60 -10.87 6.49
N PRO A 206 -17.21 -11.73 7.46
CA PRO A 206 -17.19 -13.17 7.25
C PRO A 206 -18.52 -13.78 6.80
N ALA A 207 -19.65 -13.16 7.18
CA ALA A 207 -20.99 -13.56 6.77
C ALA A 207 -21.22 -13.43 5.25
N ASP A 208 -20.50 -12.51 4.59
CA ASP A 208 -20.68 -12.19 3.17
C ASP A 208 -19.69 -12.95 2.26
N HIS A 209 -18.72 -13.67 2.85
CA HIS A 209 -17.71 -14.43 2.09
C HIS A 209 -18.33 -15.44 1.11
N ALA A 210 -19.40 -16.13 1.52
CA ALA A 210 -20.05 -17.13 0.68
C ALA A 210 -20.66 -16.50 -0.58
N ALA A 211 -21.31 -15.34 -0.43
CA ALA A 211 -21.88 -14.59 -1.55
C ALA A 211 -20.78 -14.07 -2.48
N PHE A 212 -19.70 -13.53 -1.93
CA PHE A 212 -18.52 -13.11 -2.69
C PHE A 212 -17.93 -14.26 -3.54
N PHE A 213 -17.66 -15.41 -2.93
CA PHE A 213 -17.08 -16.53 -3.68
C PHE A 213 -18.04 -17.08 -4.74
N ALA A 214 -19.34 -17.12 -4.46
CA ALA A 214 -20.34 -17.53 -5.44
C ALA A 214 -20.36 -16.60 -6.67
N LEU A 215 -20.28 -15.28 -6.44
CA LEU A 215 -20.26 -14.27 -7.50
C LEU A 215 -19.07 -14.44 -8.44
N HIS A 216 -17.87 -14.69 -7.90
CA HIS A 216 -16.63 -14.70 -8.68
C HIS A 216 -16.15 -16.09 -9.10
N LYS A 217 -16.80 -17.17 -8.65
CA LYS A 217 -16.43 -18.56 -8.94
C LYS A 217 -16.26 -18.83 -10.44
N SER A 218 -17.14 -18.29 -11.29
CA SER A 218 -17.09 -18.55 -12.73
C SER A 218 -15.85 -17.98 -13.41
N ALA A 219 -15.29 -16.88 -12.89
CA ALA A 219 -14.06 -16.30 -13.40
C ALA A 219 -12.85 -17.15 -12.99
N LEU A 220 -12.79 -17.55 -11.72
CA LEU A 220 -11.77 -18.48 -11.21
C LEU A 220 -11.75 -19.80 -11.98
N ASP A 221 -12.93 -20.39 -12.22
CA ASP A 221 -13.04 -21.65 -12.96
C ASP A 221 -12.48 -21.52 -14.38
N ARG A 222 -12.78 -20.42 -15.07
CA ARG A 222 -12.26 -20.16 -16.43
C ARG A 222 -10.74 -20.02 -16.44
N VAL A 223 -10.15 -19.25 -15.53
CA VAL A 223 -8.69 -19.09 -15.43
C VAL A 223 -8.04 -20.45 -15.14
N ALA A 224 -8.52 -21.17 -14.14
CA ALA A 224 -7.92 -22.43 -13.72
C ALA A 224 -8.03 -23.52 -14.81
N THR A 225 -9.16 -23.60 -15.51
CA THR A 225 -9.32 -24.54 -16.63
C THR A 225 -8.42 -24.17 -17.80
N SER A 226 -8.32 -22.89 -18.17
CA SER A 226 -7.42 -22.44 -19.25
C SER A 226 -5.96 -22.77 -18.94
N LEU A 227 -5.48 -22.45 -17.73
CA LEU A 227 -4.14 -22.80 -17.29
C LEU A 227 -3.91 -24.31 -17.27
N GLY A 228 -4.88 -25.09 -16.79
CA GLY A 228 -4.80 -26.54 -16.78
C GLY A 228 -4.70 -27.15 -18.18
N TYR A 229 -5.39 -26.58 -19.16
CA TYR A 229 -5.30 -26.99 -20.57
C TYR A 229 -3.93 -26.65 -21.16
N GLN A 230 -3.48 -25.39 -21.02
CA GLN A 230 -2.22 -24.92 -21.60
C GLN A 230 -1.00 -25.69 -21.10
N PHE A 231 -0.98 -26.06 -19.81
CA PHE A 231 0.14 -26.79 -19.21
C PHE A 231 -0.10 -28.30 -19.09
N GLY A 232 -1.16 -28.84 -19.69
CA GLY A 232 -1.40 -30.27 -19.75
C GLY A 232 -1.53 -30.96 -18.39
N ALA A 233 -2.39 -30.42 -17.51
CA ALA A 233 -2.58 -30.90 -16.14
C ALA A 233 -2.64 -32.44 -16.03
N GLY A 234 -1.81 -33.01 -15.15
CA GLY A 234 -1.68 -34.45 -14.95
C GLY A 234 -2.87 -35.11 -14.23
N GLY A 235 -3.98 -34.39 -14.06
CA GLY A 235 -5.17 -34.86 -13.36
C GLY A 235 -6.24 -33.77 -13.24
N PRO A 236 -7.38 -34.08 -12.59
CA PRO A 236 -8.48 -33.13 -12.45
C PRO A 236 -8.06 -31.94 -11.59
N VAL A 237 -8.49 -30.75 -12.00
CA VAL A 237 -8.34 -29.52 -11.20
C VAL A 237 -9.11 -29.70 -9.88
N LYS A 238 -8.40 -29.66 -8.75
CA LYS A 238 -8.99 -29.89 -7.42
C LYS A 238 -9.52 -28.59 -6.84
N GLN A 239 -10.73 -28.60 -6.32
CA GLN A 239 -11.23 -27.49 -5.52
C GLN A 239 -10.48 -27.43 -4.17
N ILE A 240 -10.11 -26.23 -3.76
CA ILE A 240 -9.57 -25.92 -2.44
C ILE A 240 -10.39 -24.78 -1.84
N ALA A 241 -10.62 -24.79 -0.53
CA ALA A 241 -11.36 -23.74 0.14
C ALA A 241 -10.94 -23.62 1.60
N GLY A 242 -11.14 -22.45 2.17
CA GLY A 242 -11.03 -22.20 3.60
C GLY A 242 -11.86 -20.97 3.99
N ALA A 243 -11.82 -20.59 5.27
CA ALA A 243 -12.64 -19.50 5.78
C ALA A 243 -12.45 -18.14 5.05
N ALA A 244 -11.29 -17.92 4.43
CA ALA A 244 -10.92 -16.66 3.80
C ALA A 244 -10.54 -16.81 2.31
N TYR A 245 -10.77 -17.97 1.69
CA TYR A 245 -10.47 -18.15 0.27
C TYR A 245 -11.28 -19.29 -0.36
N PHE A 246 -11.48 -19.17 -1.67
CA PHE A 246 -12.01 -20.23 -2.52
C PHE A 246 -11.12 -20.38 -3.75
N GLY A 247 -10.75 -21.59 -4.12
CA GLY A 247 -9.71 -21.81 -5.11
C GLY A 247 -9.78 -23.12 -5.88
N ARG A 248 -8.81 -23.24 -6.78
CA ARG A 248 -8.49 -24.38 -7.63
C ARG A 248 -7.00 -24.67 -7.48
N ARG A 249 -6.67 -25.95 -7.41
CA ARG A 249 -5.29 -26.44 -7.40
C ARG A 249 -5.08 -27.32 -8.62
N ILE A 250 -4.14 -26.93 -9.46
CA ILE A 250 -3.77 -27.62 -10.69
C ILE A 250 -2.45 -28.31 -10.42
N ARG A 251 -2.36 -29.61 -10.69
CA ARG A 251 -1.09 -30.33 -10.69
C ARG A 251 -0.58 -30.40 -12.13
N ILE A 252 0.62 -29.90 -12.34
CA ILE A 252 1.36 -29.97 -13.59
C ILE A 252 2.73 -30.58 -13.29
N ASP A 253 3.38 -31.11 -14.30
CA ASP A 253 4.77 -31.55 -14.17
C ASP A 253 5.66 -30.48 -14.79
N ASP A 254 6.77 -30.17 -14.12
CA ASP A 254 7.76 -29.22 -14.63
C ASP A 254 8.60 -29.82 -15.77
N ALA A 255 9.53 -29.03 -16.31
CA ALA A 255 10.45 -29.47 -17.37
C ALA A 255 11.28 -30.72 -17.00
N GLY A 256 11.51 -30.97 -15.71
CA GLY A 256 12.22 -32.13 -15.18
C GLY A 256 11.30 -33.30 -14.77
N GLY A 257 10.00 -33.22 -15.07
CA GLY A 257 9.00 -34.21 -14.69
C GLY A 257 8.65 -34.23 -13.20
N GLN A 258 9.07 -33.21 -12.43
CA GLN A 258 8.72 -33.08 -11.02
C GLN A 258 7.38 -32.36 -10.86
N PRO A 259 6.56 -32.74 -9.86
CA PRO A 259 5.30 -32.06 -9.62
C PRO A 259 5.49 -30.57 -9.27
N LEU A 260 4.76 -29.72 -9.97
CA LEU A 260 4.52 -28.33 -9.63
C LEU A 260 3.00 -28.12 -9.47
N TYR A 261 2.61 -27.34 -8.48
CA TYR A 261 1.20 -27.01 -8.27
C TYR A 261 0.96 -25.54 -8.58
N LEU A 262 -0.13 -25.26 -9.30
CA LEU A 262 -0.64 -23.90 -9.45
C LEU A 262 -1.84 -23.75 -8.53
N ARG A 263 -1.74 -22.81 -7.60
CA ARG A 263 -2.83 -22.40 -6.74
C ARG A 263 -3.49 -21.18 -7.34
N CYS A 264 -4.71 -21.35 -7.85
CA CYS A 264 -5.56 -20.26 -8.30
C CYS A 264 -6.62 -20.01 -7.23
N TYR A 265 -6.74 -18.81 -6.68
CA TYR A 265 -7.75 -18.56 -5.63
C TYR A 265 -8.27 -17.13 -5.63
N LEU A 266 -9.52 -16.99 -5.21
CA LEU A 266 -10.19 -15.74 -4.93
C LEU A 266 -9.91 -15.36 -3.48
N THR A 267 -9.55 -14.10 -3.27
CA THR A 267 -9.35 -13.54 -1.95
C THR A 267 -9.97 -12.15 -1.90
N PRO A 268 -10.91 -11.89 -0.98
CA PRO A 268 -11.44 -10.54 -0.81
C PRO A 268 -10.38 -9.59 -0.26
N ALA A 269 -10.55 -8.30 -0.51
CA ALA A 269 -9.75 -7.22 0.03
C ALA A 269 -9.71 -7.28 1.56
N GLY A 270 -8.59 -6.91 2.18
CA GLY A 270 -8.43 -6.90 3.64
C GLY A 270 -8.47 -8.27 4.34
N THR A 271 -8.67 -9.38 3.62
CA THR A 271 -8.66 -10.71 4.22
C THR A 271 -7.24 -11.27 4.38
N ARG A 272 -7.07 -12.17 5.35
CA ARG A 272 -5.76 -12.68 5.77
C ARG A 272 -4.89 -13.31 4.65
N LEU A 273 -5.48 -13.76 3.55
CA LEU A 273 -4.75 -14.40 2.43
C LEU A 273 -4.56 -13.46 1.23
N ASN A 274 -5.02 -12.22 1.33
CA ASN A 274 -4.73 -11.19 0.35
C ASN A 274 -3.44 -10.44 0.71
N LEU A 275 -2.90 -9.69 -0.24
CA LEU A 275 -1.80 -8.78 0.03
C LEU A 275 -2.31 -7.52 0.75
N PRO A 276 -1.50 -6.90 1.64
CA PRO A 276 -1.81 -5.60 2.19
C PRO A 276 -2.13 -4.58 1.09
N GLY A 277 -3.29 -3.92 1.19
CA GLY A 277 -3.76 -2.93 0.21
C GLY A 277 -4.31 -3.47 -1.10
N ALA A 278 -4.18 -4.77 -1.37
CA ALA A 278 -4.73 -5.34 -2.59
C ALA A 278 -6.27 -5.33 -2.55
N PRO A 279 -6.93 -5.02 -3.69
CA PRO A 279 -8.38 -5.12 -3.81
C PRO A 279 -8.82 -6.58 -3.80
N ASP A 280 -10.13 -6.82 -3.93
CA ASP A 280 -10.65 -8.14 -4.24
C ASP A 280 -9.91 -8.70 -5.46
N SER A 281 -9.28 -9.86 -5.30
CA SER A 281 -8.31 -10.35 -6.28
C SER A 281 -8.50 -11.82 -6.60
N LEU A 282 -8.21 -12.15 -7.87
CA LEU A 282 -7.81 -13.50 -8.26
C LEU A 282 -6.29 -13.59 -8.16
N VAL A 283 -5.80 -14.64 -7.51
CA VAL A 283 -4.37 -14.89 -7.31
C VAL A 283 -3.99 -16.18 -8.02
N VAL A 284 -2.84 -16.17 -8.71
CA VAL A 284 -2.16 -17.37 -9.21
C VAL A 284 -0.80 -17.46 -8.52
N ALA A 285 -0.50 -18.61 -7.94
CA ALA A 285 0.77 -18.87 -7.26
C ALA A 285 1.33 -20.26 -7.62
N PRO A 286 2.54 -20.37 -8.18
CA PRO A 286 3.25 -21.63 -8.29
C PRO A 286 3.81 -22.07 -6.92
N GLU A 287 3.68 -23.36 -6.59
CA GLU A 287 4.18 -23.96 -5.35
C GLU A 287 4.71 -25.39 -5.62
N ARG A 288 5.84 -25.78 -5.00
CA ARG A 288 6.29 -27.19 -5.01
C ARG A 288 5.84 -27.97 -3.77
N ASP A 289 5.62 -27.28 -2.66
CA ASP A 289 5.21 -27.85 -1.40
C ASP A 289 4.04 -27.04 -0.79
N PRO A 290 3.40 -27.52 0.30
CA PRO A 290 2.36 -26.76 0.99
C PRO A 290 2.85 -25.43 1.62
N ASN A 291 4.15 -25.16 1.63
CA ASN A 291 4.77 -23.93 2.12
C ASN A 291 5.08 -22.93 0.99
N GLY A 292 4.79 -23.27 -0.27
CA GLY A 292 5.05 -22.38 -1.41
C GLY A 292 6.53 -22.22 -1.73
N THR A 293 7.38 -23.13 -1.26
CA THR A 293 8.83 -23.01 -1.44
C THR A 293 9.19 -23.31 -2.90
N LEU A 294 9.95 -22.41 -3.51
CA LEU A 294 10.63 -22.62 -4.78
C LEU A 294 12.13 -22.59 -4.49
N GLU A 295 12.91 -23.39 -5.22
CA GLU A 295 14.37 -23.32 -5.18
C GLU A 295 14.86 -21.95 -5.68
N ASP A 296 16.01 -21.47 -5.20
CA ASP A 296 16.48 -20.08 -5.42
C ASP A 296 16.52 -19.66 -6.89
N ALA A 297 16.99 -20.54 -7.78
CA ALA A 297 17.04 -20.26 -9.22
C ALA A 297 15.63 -20.08 -9.82
N ALA A 298 14.68 -20.94 -9.42
CA ALA A 298 13.30 -20.83 -9.86
C ALA A 298 12.61 -19.60 -9.26
N ALA A 299 12.85 -19.32 -7.97
CA ALA A 299 12.33 -18.14 -7.28
C ALA A 299 12.75 -16.84 -8.00
N ALA A 300 14.02 -16.72 -8.37
CA ALA A 300 14.53 -15.57 -9.11
C ALA A 300 13.88 -15.44 -10.50
N ALA A 301 13.72 -16.55 -11.23
CA ALA A 301 13.07 -16.56 -12.54
C ALA A 301 11.59 -16.15 -12.46
N PHE A 302 10.84 -16.69 -11.49
CA PHE A 302 9.44 -16.30 -11.28
C PHE A 302 9.29 -14.85 -10.86
N ALA A 303 10.17 -14.33 -10.01
CA ALA A 303 10.16 -12.92 -9.64
C ALA A 303 10.39 -12.02 -10.86
N ALA A 304 11.35 -12.36 -11.74
CA ALA A 304 11.58 -11.65 -12.99
C ALA A 304 10.38 -11.74 -13.97
N ALA A 305 9.61 -12.84 -13.91
CA ALA A 305 8.40 -13.05 -14.70
C ALA A 305 7.12 -12.44 -14.08
N GLY A 306 7.25 -11.63 -13.02
CA GLY A 306 6.13 -10.92 -12.39
C GLY A 306 5.38 -11.71 -11.31
N PHE A 307 5.87 -12.88 -10.89
CA PHE A 307 5.38 -13.60 -9.71
C PHE A 307 6.21 -13.21 -8.49
N THR A 308 5.99 -11.99 -7.99
CA THR A 308 6.78 -11.43 -6.89
C THR A 308 6.56 -12.21 -5.60
N ARG A 309 7.65 -12.49 -4.88
CA ARG A 309 7.59 -13.11 -3.55
C ARG A 309 7.06 -12.09 -2.55
N THR A 310 5.83 -12.28 -2.11
CA THR A 310 5.11 -11.32 -1.26
C THR A 310 4.49 -12.00 -0.04
N LYS A 311 4.51 -11.27 1.07
CA LYS A 311 3.91 -11.66 2.35
C LYS A 311 2.45 -11.22 2.37
N ASP A 312 1.52 -12.14 2.60
CA ASP A 312 0.11 -11.79 2.84
C ASP A 312 -0.13 -11.28 4.27
N ILE A 313 -1.35 -10.81 4.54
CA ILE A 313 -1.76 -10.27 5.84
C ILE A 313 -1.60 -11.30 6.98
N ALA A 314 -1.74 -12.60 6.71
CA ALA A 314 -1.50 -13.67 7.67
C ALA A 314 0.00 -13.93 7.92
N GLY A 315 0.88 -13.31 7.14
CA GLY A 315 2.31 -13.41 7.26
C GLY A 315 2.96 -14.52 6.42
N TYR A 316 2.21 -15.14 5.51
CA TYR A 316 2.69 -16.24 4.68
C TYR A 316 3.29 -15.72 3.36
N TRP A 317 4.43 -16.30 2.97
CA TRP A 317 5.19 -15.88 1.80
C TRP A 317 4.92 -16.79 0.60
N LEU A 318 4.57 -16.21 -0.54
CA LEU A 318 4.41 -16.94 -1.80
C LEU A 318 4.93 -16.09 -2.97
N HIS A 319 5.46 -16.77 -3.99
CA HIS A 319 5.56 -16.18 -5.33
C HIS A 319 4.16 -16.18 -5.92
N ARG A 320 3.60 -14.99 -6.18
CA ARG A 320 2.23 -14.87 -6.64
C ARG A 320 2.07 -13.67 -7.56
N ARG A 321 1.08 -13.76 -8.44
CA ARG A 321 0.58 -12.64 -9.23
C ARG A 321 -0.92 -12.47 -8.95
N LEU A 322 -1.36 -11.22 -8.93
CA LEU A 322 -2.71 -10.84 -8.57
C LEU A 322 -3.37 -10.07 -9.71
N TRP A 323 -4.66 -10.34 -9.92
CA TRP A 323 -5.52 -9.61 -10.85
C TRP A 323 -6.73 -9.08 -10.07
N PRO A 324 -6.91 -7.75 -10.01
CA PRO A 324 -8.09 -7.13 -9.41
C PRO A 324 -9.38 -7.61 -10.09
N LEU A 325 -10.38 -7.99 -9.29
CA LEU A 325 -11.65 -8.53 -9.78
C LEU A 325 -12.53 -7.48 -10.47
N ASP A 326 -12.38 -6.20 -10.13
CA ASP A 326 -13.09 -5.07 -10.77
C ASP A 326 -12.73 -4.87 -12.24
N ARG A 327 -11.58 -5.40 -12.66
CA ARG A 327 -11.02 -5.26 -14.02
C ARG A 327 -10.65 -6.60 -14.65
N LEU A 328 -11.11 -7.71 -14.05
CA LEU A 328 -10.69 -9.05 -14.48
C LEU A 328 -11.36 -9.43 -15.79
N ASP A 329 -10.55 -9.58 -16.84
CA ASP A 329 -10.86 -10.44 -17.99
C ASP A 329 -10.25 -11.83 -17.73
N PRO A 330 -11.05 -12.88 -17.50
CA PRO A 330 -10.53 -14.21 -17.18
C PRO A 330 -9.63 -14.81 -18.26
N GLN A 331 -9.88 -14.51 -19.55
CA GLN A 331 -9.07 -15.05 -20.64
C GLN A 331 -7.70 -14.40 -20.65
N ARG A 332 -7.68 -13.06 -20.64
CA ARG A 332 -6.43 -12.29 -20.58
C ARG A 332 -5.62 -12.60 -19.33
N ALA A 333 -6.26 -12.75 -18.18
CA ALA A 333 -5.58 -13.12 -16.95
C ALA A 333 -4.93 -14.51 -17.04
N ALA A 334 -5.59 -15.48 -17.69
CA ALA A 334 -5.01 -16.80 -17.92
C ALA A 334 -3.81 -16.75 -18.88
N GLU A 335 -3.90 -15.95 -19.95
CA GLU A 335 -2.80 -15.75 -20.91
C GLU A 335 -1.58 -15.09 -20.26
N GLU A 336 -1.79 -13.98 -19.54
CA GLU A 336 -0.73 -13.26 -18.81
C GLU A 336 -0.10 -14.14 -17.72
N ALA A 337 -0.93 -14.92 -17.00
CA ALA A 337 -0.43 -15.88 -16.03
C ALA A 337 0.42 -16.96 -16.71
N ALA A 338 -0.04 -17.52 -17.82
CA ALA A 338 0.68 -18.55 -18.56
C ALA A 338 2.01 -18.02 -19.12
N GLU A 339 2.03 -16.82 -19.68
CA GLU A 339 3.26 -16.15 -20.14
C GLU A 339 4.28 -16.00 -19.01
N GLY A 340 3.87 -15.46 -17.86
CA GLY A 340 4.77 -15.35 -16.71
C GLY A 340 5.21 -16.70 -16.15
N LEU A 341 4.32 -17.70 -16.18
CA LEU A 341 4.64 -19.07 -15.75
C LEU A 341 5.70 -19.73 -16.66
N ARG A 342 5.63 -19.51 -17.98
CA ARG A 342 6.64 -19.95 -18.96
C ARG A 342 7.97 -19.22 -18.75
N ALA A 343 7.92 -17.90 -18.60
CA ALA A 343 9.12 -17.09 -18.36
C ALA A 343 9.83 -17.44 -17.04
N GLY A 344 9.11 -17.99 -16.06
CA GLY A 344 9.69 -18.57 -14.85
C GLY A 344 10.54 -19.84 -15.07
N GLY A 345 10.56 -20.39 -16.29
CA GLY A 345 11.49 -21.44 -16.72
C GLY A 345 11.22 -22.85 -16.21
N LEU A 346 10.23 -23.06 -15.34
CA LEU A 346 9.86 -24.39 -14.86
C LEU A 346 8.86 -25.12 -15.76
N LEU A 347 8.16 -24.41 -16.64
CA LEU A 347 7.05 -24.98 -17.42
C LEU A 347 7.35 -24.92 -18.91
N VAL A 348 7.08 -26.05 -19.59
CA VAL A 348 7.26 -26.21 -21.03
C VAL A 348 5.89 -26.37 -21.68
N ASP A 349 5.67 -25.74 -22.83
CA ASP A 349 4.43 -25.94 -23.60
C ASP A 349 4.33 -27.38 -24.10
N ARG A 350 3.15 -27.99 -23.95
CA ARG A 350 2.86 -29.26 -24.61
C ARG A 350 2.76 -29.11 -26.13
N ASP A 351 2.31 -27.96 -26.62
CA ASP A 351 2.14 -27.73 -28.07
C ASP A 351 3.48 -27.63 -28.82
N ALA A 352 4.58 -27.32 -28.12
CA ALA A 352 5.92 -27.36 -28.71
C ALA A 352 6.43 -28.81 -28.92
N ALA A 353 5.87 -29.79 -28.22
CA ALA A 353 6.29 -31.19 -28.31
C ALA A 353 5.49 -32.01 -29.35
N SER A 354 4.39 -31.48 -29.89
CA SER A 354 3.56 -32.16 -30.91
C SER A 354 3.77 -31.67 -32.34
N ALA A 355 4.69 -30.74 -32.58
CA ALA A 355 4.96 -30.16 -33.90
C ALA A 355 6.12 -30.82 -34.67
N ASP A 356 6.48 -32.07 -34.35
CA ASP A 356 7.35 -32.88 -35.20
C ASP A 356 6.78 -34.29 -35.42
N PRO A 357 5.93 -34.46 -36.44
CA PRO A 357 5.76 -35.73 -37.11
C PRO A 357 6.51 -35.68 -38.45
N SER A 358 7.73 -36.22 -38.44
CA SER A 358 8.42 -36.95 -39.52
C SER A 358 8.42 -36.38 -40.94
#